data_AF-A0A839SAR6-F1
#
_entry.id   AF-A0A839SAR6-F1
#
_cell.length_a   1.000
_cell.length_b   1.000
_cell.length_c   1.000
_cell.angle_alpha   90.00
_cell.angle_beta   90.00
_cell.angle_gamma   90.00
#
_symmetry.space_group_name_H-M   'P 1'
#
loop_
_entity.id
_entity.type
_entity.pdbx_description
1 polymer ?
#
loop_
_entity_poly.entity_id
_entity_poly.type
_entity_poly.pdbx_seq_one_letter_code
_entity_poly.pdbx_strand_id
1 'polypeptide(L)'
;MKAWLRITLTLGVLCLVMIAFEPAKAQCSQCAAQVATNSKNGGNAANGLNKGIYLLLAAPYLAVGFVGLIWYKKFRRKNVNLDIQNDKLHLN
;
A
#
# COMPACT_ATOMS: atom_id res chain seq x y z
N MET A 1 1.99 -3.25 32.58
CA MET A 1 0.90 -2.30 32.32
C MET A 1 0.99 -1.61 30.95
N LYS A 2 2.12 -0.96 30.59
CA LYS A 2 2.26 -0.26 29.29
C LYS A 2 2.13 -1.16 28.05
N ALA A 3 2.64 -2.40 28.12
CA ALA A 3 2.52 -3.37 27.02
C ALA A 3 1.07 -3.79 26.75
N TRP A 4 0.30 -4.03 27.81
CA TRP A 4 -1.13 -4.38 27.71
C TRP A 4 -1.98 -3.22 27.18
N LEU A 5 -1.66 -1.99 27.58
CA LEU A 5 -2.29 -0.79 27.02
C LEU A 5 -1.98 -0.63 25.52
N ARG A 6 -0.73 -0.88 25.11
CA ARG A 6 -0.35 -0.83 23.69
C ARG A 6 -1.06 -1.91 22.87
N ILE A 7 -1.12 -3.13 23.38
CA ILE A 7 -1.77 -4.27 22.71
C ILE A 7 -3.27 -4.01 22.54
N THR A 8 -3.95 -3.57 23.60
CA THR A 8 -5.39 -3.24 23.55
C THR A 8 -5.67 -2.06 22.61
N LEU A 9 -4.81 -1.04 22.59
CA LEU A 9 -4.94 0.08 21.67
C LEU A 9 -4.69 -0.35 20.21
N THR A 10 -3.69 -1.18 19.94
CA THR A 10 -3.44 -1.72 18.59
C THR A 10 -4.57 -2.62 18.10
N LEU A 11 -5.13 -3.46 18.97
CA LEU A 11 -6.28 -4.31 18.66
C LEU A 11 -7.54 -3.48 18.41
N GLY A 12 -7.77 -2.44 19.22
CA GLY A 12 -8.89 -1.53 19.05
C GLY A 12 -8.83 -0.78 17.71
N VAL A 13 -7.67 -0.26 17.34
CA VAL A 13 -7.46 0.39 16.03
C VAL A 13 -7.69 -0.61 14.89
N LEU A 14 -7.16 -1.82 14.99
CA LEU A 14 -7.36 -2.86 13.97
C LEU A 14 -8.86 -3.20 13.80
N CYS A 15 -9.59 -3.40 14.90
CA CYS A 15 -11.03 -3.65 14.86
C CYS A 15 -11.80 -2.48 14.23
N LEU A 16 -11.46 -1.24 14.57
CA LEU A 16 -12.11 -0.04 14.01
C LEU A 16 -11.92 0.05 12.49
N VAL A 17 -10.72 -0.28 11.99
CA VAL A 17 -10.42 -0.30 10.55
C VAL A 17 -11.27 -1.35 9.82
N MET A 18 -11.48 -2.52 10.43
CA MET A 18 -12.29 -3.59 9.82
C MET A 18 -13.78 -3.24 9.74
N ILE A 19 -14.29 -2.45 10.67
CA ILE A 19 -15.71 -2.03 10.70
C ILE A 19 -15.97 -0.86 9.73
N ALA A 20 -14.96 -0.05 9.43
CA ALA A 20 -15.08 1.11 8.53
C ALA A 20 -15.09 0.77 7.02
N PHE A 21 -15.38 -0.48 6.65
CA PHE A 21 -15.35 -0.91 5.26
C PHE A 21 -16.62 -0.51 4.51
N GLU A 22 -16.61 0.66 3.87
CA GLU A 22 -17.70 1.15 3.01
C GLU A 22 -17.54 0.68 1.55
N PRO A 23 -18.65 0.40 0.82
CA PRO A 23 -18.59 0.12 -0.60
C PRO A 23 -18.03 1.32 -1.36
N ALA A 24 -16.97 1.07 -2.13
CA ALA A 24 -16.29 2.08 -2.92
C ALA A 24 -17.25 2.81 -3.87
N LYS A 25 -17.56 4.08 -3.57
CA LYS A 25 -18.20 4.99 -4.52
C LYS A 25 -17.16 5.48 -5.53
N ALA A 26 -17.56 5.69 -6.78
CA ALA A 26 -16.64 6.15 -7.83
C ALA A 26 -15.97 7.46 -7.39
N GLN A 27 -14.64 7.46 -7.28
CA GLN A 27 -13.87 8.58 -6.73
C GLN A 27 -13.53 9.66 -7.77
N CYS A 28 -13.93 9.48 -9.03
CA CYS A 28 -13.66 10.41 -10.12
C CYS A 28 -14.95 10.69 -10.92
N SER A 29 -15.29 11.97 -11.05
CA SER A 29 -16.51 12.47 -11.73
C SER A 29 -16.59 12.04 -13.20
N GLN A 30 -15.44 11.88 -13.87
CA GLN A 30 -15.35 11.38 -15.24
C GLN A 30 -15.77 9.90 -15.37
N CYS A 31 -15.33 9.04 -14.44
CA CYS A 31 -15.71 7.63 -14.43
C CYS A 31 -17.21 7.46 -14.11
N ALA A 32 -17.77 8.31 -13.25
CA ALA A 32 -19.21 8.30 -12.94
C ALA A 32 -20.07 8.71 -14.16
N ALA A 33 -19.65 9.72 -14.93
CA ALA A 33 -20.35 10.15 -16.15
C ALA A 33 -20.35 9.05 -17.21
N GLN A 34 -19.22 8.37 -17.41
CA GLN A 34 -19.12 7.28 -18.38
C GLN A 34 -19.94 6.06 -17.97
N VAL A 35 -20.01 5.75 -16.67
CA VAL A 35 -20.89 4.72 -16.10
C VAL A 35 -22.36 5.06 -16.34
N ALA A 36 -22.78 6.29 -16.06
CA ALA A 36 -24.16 6.73 -16.25
C ALA A 36 -24.60 6.64 -17.72
N THR A 37 -23.73 7.04 -18.66
CA THR A 37 -24.01 6.93 -20.10
C THR A 37 -24.04 5.48 -20.57
N ASN A 38 -23.12 4.63 -20.11
CA ASN A 38 -23.12 3.20 -20.44
C ASN A 38 -24.39 2.51 -19.93
N SER A 39 -24.79 2.77 -18.68
CA SER A 39 -25.99 2.18 -18.08
C SER A 39 -27.27 2.63 -18.79
N LYS A 40 -27.38 3.92 -19.17
CA LYS A 40 -28.51 4.44 -19.97
C LYS A 40 -28.64 3.78 -21.34
N ASN A 41 -27.52 3.40 -21.94
CA ASN A 41 -27.49 2.72 -23.24
C ASN A 41 -27.60 1.19 -23.12
N GLY A 42 -27.93 0.65 -21.94
CA GLY A 42 -28.04 -0.80 -21.70
C GLY A 42 -26.71 -1.55 -21.66
N GLY A 43 -25.59 -0.84 -21.56
CA GLY A 43 -24.24 -1.41 -21.56
C GLY A 43 -23.77 -1.85 -20.17
N ASN A 44 -23.18 -3.05 -20.10
CA ASN A 44 -22.65 -3.63 -18.86
C ASN A 44 -21.21 -3.20 -18.54
N ALA A 45 -20.56 -2.38 -19.37
CA ALA A 45 -19.17 -1.95 -19.20
C ALA A 45 -18.93 -1.11 -17.93
N ALA A 46 -20.00 -0.58 -17.32
CA ALA A 46 -19.96 0.09 -16.04
C ALA A 46 -19.72 -0.87 -14.85
N ASN A 47 -20.04 -2.15 -15.00
CA ASN A 47 -19.93 -3.14 -13.94
C ASN A 47 -18.45 -3.43 -13.67
N GLY A 48 -17.98 -3.10 -12.47
CA GLY A 48 -16.62 -3.39 -12.04
C GLY A 48 -15.59 -2.29 -12.31
N LEU A 49 -15.99 -1.11 -12.79
CA LEU A 49 -15.06 0.01 -13.05
C LEU A 49 -14.23 0.40 -11.80
N ASN A 50 -14.85 0.45 -10.62
CA ASN A 50 -14.15 0.76 -9.37
C ASN A 50 -13.11 -0.31 -9.00
N LYS A 51 -13.36 -1.59 -9.36
CA LYS A 51 -12.36 -2.66 -9.19
C LYS A 51 -11.17 -2.43 -10.12
N GLY A 52 -11.41 -1.96 -11.35
CA GLY A 52 -10.36 -1.56 -12.28
C GLY A 52 -9.50 -0.40 -11.77
N ILE A 53 -10.12 0.63 -11.18
CA ILE A 53 -9.39 1.77 -10.59
C ILE A 53 -8.49 1.32 -9.43
N TYR A 54 -8.99 0.47 -8.52
CA TYR A 54 -8.14 -0.08 -7.45
C TYR A 54 -6.99 -0.91 -7.98
N LEU A 55 -7.23 -1.71 -9.03
CA LEU A 55 -6.17 -2.50 -9.66
C LEU A 55 -5.09 -1.59 -10.27
N LEU A 56 -5.49 -0.55 -11.01
CA LEU A 56 -4.58 0.42 -11.61
C LEU A 56 -3.80 1.23 -10.56
N LEU A 57 -4.45 1.58 -9.44
CA LEU A 57 -3.80 2.26 -8.32
C LEU A 57 -2.80 1.32 -7.62
N ALA A 58 -3.17 0.06 -7.37
CA ALA A 58 -2.33 -0.90 -6.69
C ALA A 58 -1.12 -1.35 -7.53
N ALA A 59 -1.28 -1.45 -8.85
CA ALA A 59 -0.26 -1.94 -9.77
C ALA A 59 1.13 -1.28 -9.61
N PRO A 60 1.28 0.06 -9.60
CA PRO A 60 2.59 0.70 -9.44
C PRO A 60 3.23 0.40 -8.08
N TYR A 61 2.45 0.39 -6.99
CA TYR A 61 2.99 0.09 -5.66
C TYR A 61 3.41 -1.37 -5.53
N LEU A 62 2.62 -2.30 -6.07
CA LEU A 62 2.96 -3.72 -6.09
C LEU A 62 4.20 -3.99 -6.96
N ALA A 63 4.29 -3.34 -8.12
CA ALA A 63 5.45 -3.45 -9.00
C ALA A 63 6.73 -2.95 -8.31
N VAL A 64 6.69 -1.77 -7.71
CA VAL A 64 7.83 -1.21 -6.96
C VAL A 64 8.19 -2.09 -5.76
N GLY A 65 7.20 -2.55 -4.99
CA GLY A 65 7.42 -3.44 -3.86
C GLY A 65 8.07 -4.76 -4.28
N PHE A 66 7.59 -5.37 -5.36
CA PHE A 66 8.14 -6.61 -5.89
C PHE A 66 9.60 -6.44 -6.35
N VAL A 67 9.88 -5.40 -7.14
CA VAL A 67 11.25 -5.07 -7.58
C VAL A 67 12.15 -4.79 -6.39
N GLY A 68 11.69 -3.99 -5.42
CA GLY A 68 12.43 -3.66 -4.20
C GLY A 68 12.77 -4.89 -3.36
N LEU A 69 11.84 -5.85 -3.23
CA LEU A 69 12.08 -7.10 -2.51
C LEU A 69 13.15 -7.97 -3.20
N ILE A 70 13.10 -8.10 -4.53
CA ILE A 70 14.12 -8.83 -5.29
C ILE A 70 15.48 -8.15 -5.13
N TRP A 71 15.53 -6.84 -5.31
CA TRP A 71 16.75 -6.06 -5.17
C TRP A 71 17.34 -6.22 -3.76
N TYR A 72 16.53 -6.05 -2.72
CA TYR A 72 16.97 -6.23 -1.35
C TYR A 72 17.51 -7.64 -1.08
N LYS A 73 16.80 -8.69 -1.53
CA LYS A 73 17.26 -10.06 -1.32
C LYS A 73 18.57 -10.36 -2.06
N LYS A 74 18.75 -9.80 -3.26
CA LYS A 74 19.92 -10.04 -4.11
C LYS A 74 21.15 -9.24 -3.68
N PHE A 75 20.97 -7.97 -3.31
CA PHE A 75 22.06 -7.04 -3.06
C PHE A 75 22.36 -6.79 -1.58
N ARG A 76 21.52 -7.31 -0.66
CA ARG A 76 21.85 -7.30 0.77
C ARG A 76 23.04 -8.22 1.03
N ARG A 77 24.21 -7.61 1.21
CA ARG A 77 25.42 -8.32 1.64
C ARG A 77 25.19 -8.90 3.03
N LYS A 78 25.33 -10.21 3.15
CA LYS A 78 25.37 -10.91 4.44
C LYS A 78 26.84 -11.13 4.79
N ASN A 79 27.21 -10.86 6.04
CA ASN A 79 28.58 -11.01 6.56
C ASN A 79 29.59 -10.04 5.92
N VAL A 80 29.30 -8.74 5.98
CA VAL A 80 30.33 -7.73 5.71
C VAL A 80 31.24 -7.69 6.93
N ASN A 81 32.51 -8.05 6.77
CA ASN A 81 33.51 -7.78 7.78
C ASN A 81 33.75 -6.27 7.76
N LEU A 82 33.21 -5.57 8.76
CA LEU A 82 33.39 -4.13 8.92
C LEU A 82 34.75 -3.94 9.60
N ASP A 83 35.79 -3.80 8.79
CA ASP A 83 37.09 -3.35 9.27
C ASP A 83 37.01 -1.85 9.55
N ILE A 84 36.52 -1.51 10.74
CA ILE A 84 36.49 -0.14 11.22
C ILE A 84 37.90 0.17 11.70
N GLN A 85 38.64 0.90 10.86
CA GLN A 85 39.94 1.46 11.23
C GLN A 85 39.77 2.19 12.57
N ASN A 86 40.49 1.75 13.60
CA ASN A 86 40.46 2.33 14.95
C ASN A 86 41.23 3.67 15.03
N ASP A 87 41.36 4.36 13.91
CA ASP A 87 42.00 5.66 13.86
C ASP A 87 41.08 6.68 14.50
N LYS A 88 41.64 7.50 15.38
CA LYS A 88 40.88 8.53 16.09
C LYS A 88 40.35 9.51 15.05
N LEU A 89 39.04 9.58 14.92
CA LEU A 89 38.39 10.63 14.13
C LEU A 89 38.65 11.97 14.83
N HIS A 90 39.62 12.71 14.30
CA HIS A 90 39.87 14.09 14.67
C HIS A 90 38.74 14.96 14.11
N LEU A 91 37.63 14.97 14.83
CA LEU A 91 36.58 15.96 14.68
C LEU A 91 37.15 17.27 15.23
N ASN A 92 37.27 18.26 14.35
CA ASN A 92 37.76 19.60 14.66
C ASN A 92 36.98 20.26 15.81
#